data_AF-A0A523RHM5-F1
#
_entry.id   AF-A0A523RHM5-F1
#
_cell.length_a   1.000
_cell.length_b   1.000
_cell.length_c   1.000
_cell.angle_alpha   90.00
_cell.angle_beta   90.00
_cell.angle_gamma   90.00
#
_symmetry.space_group_name_H-M   'P 1'
#
loop_
_entity.id
_entity.type
_entity.pdbx_description
1 polymer ?
#
loop_
_entity_poly.entity_id
_entity_poly.type
_entity_poly.pdbx_seq_one_letter_code
_entity_poly.pdbx_strand_id
1 'polypeptide(L)'
;MSLPSTPNVIKVLQETGEISDEIDYALMNYLITNRGTGYTACQPQLVELENGKQAIKMNLDNTFIDKDNKLMGLGIVGTLFIDVESLQIMYCSSSEELDKNIEKLKDAGIHPQARPKGKY
;
A
#
# COMPACT_ATOMS: atom_id res chain seq x y z
N MET A 1 0.89 -23.66 3.45
CA MET A 1 1.87 -22.56 3.54
C MET A 1 1.27 -21.52 4.45
N SER A 2 1.86 -21.28 5.62
CA SER A 2 1.43 -20.21 6.53
C SER A 2 1.58 -18.87 5.82
N LEU A 3 0.53 -18.05 5.84
CA LEU A 3 0.61 -16.66 5.35
C LEU A 3 1.75 -15.96 6.10
N PRO A 4 2.61 -15.18 5.43
CA PRO A 4 3.62 -14.40 6.13
C PRO A 4 2.90 -13.47 7.11
N SER A 5 3.22 -13.58 8.39
CA SER A 5 2.68 -12.70 9.43
C SER A 5 3.14 -11.28 9.17
N THR A 6 2.26 -10.30 9.36
CA THR A 6 2.57 -8.88 9.22
C THR A 6 3.81 -8.52 10.06
N PRO A 7 4.85 -7.91 9.47
CA PRO A 7 6.04 -7.49 10.19
C PRO A 7 5.69 -6.55 11.35
N ASN A 8 6.33 -6.75 12.50
CA ASN A 8 6.12 -5.91 13.68
C ASN A 8 7.09 -4.72 13.65
N VAL A 9 6.54 -3.51 13.64
CA VAL A 9 7.32 -2.26 13.60
C VAL A 9 7.61 -1.81 15.03
N ILE A 10 8.90 -1.73 15.38
CA ILE A 10 9.33 -1.27 16.71
C ILE A 10 9.57 0.24 16.74
N LYS A 11 9.91 0.84 15.59
CA LYS A 11 10.21 2.25 15.49
C LYS A 11 9.96 2.79 14.08
N VAL A 12 9.43 4.00 13.99
CA VAL A 12 9.40 4.78 12.75
C VAL A 12 10.68 5.63 12.72
N LEU A 13 11.53 5.39 11.72
CA LEU A 13 12.79 6.12 11.53
C LEU A 13 12.55 7.39 10.72
N GLN A 14 11.64 7.32 9.73
CA GLN A 14 11.24 8.47 8.92
C GLN A 14 9.76 8.36 8.56
N GLU A 15 8.97 9.39 8.87
CA GLU A 15 7.51 9.36 8.71
C GLU A 15 7.03 9.57 7.27
N THR A 16 7.83 10.29 6.47
CA THR A 16 7.53 10.63 5.09
C THR A 16 8.78 10.49 4.22
N GLY A 17 8.58 10.14 2.96
CA GLY A 17 9.66 10.07 1.99
C GLY A 17 9.11 10.02 0.58
N GLU A 18 10.03 9.81 -0.34
CA GLU A 18 9.74 9.53 -1.74
C GLU A 18 10.50 8.27 -2.12
N ILE A 19 9.90 7.48 -3.00
CA ILE A 19 10.54 6.32 -3.62
C ILE A 19 10.89 6.70 -5.06
N SER A 20 11.90 6.06 -5.65
CA SER A 20 12.22 6.29 -7.05
C SER A 20 11.07 5.82 -7.96
N ASP A 21 10.94 6.42 -9.13
CA ASP A 21 9.97 6.04 -10.15
C ASP A 21 10.08 4.56 -10.53
N GLU A 22 11.29 4.00 -10.51
CA GLU A 22 11.54 2.58 -10.77
C GLU A 22 10.90 1.67 -9.72
N ILE A 23 11.01 2.04 -8.44
CA ILE A 23 10.38 1.30 -7.34
C ILE A 23 8.87 1.46 -7.45
N ASP A 24 8.37 2.67 -7.69
CA ASP A 24 6.93 2.92 -7.80
C ASP A 24 6.31 2.09 -8.95
N TYR A 25 6.98 2.04 -10.10
CA TYR A 25 6.58 1.21 -11.23
C TYR A 25 6.59 -0.30 -10.91
N ALA A 26 7.66 -0.78 -10.25
CA ALA A 26 7.75 -2.18 -9.84
C ALA A 26 6.64 -2.57 -8.84
N LEU A 27 6.32 -1.67 -7.90
CA LEU A 27 5.24 -1.87 -6.93
C LEU A 27 3.87 -1.88 -7.60
N MET A 28 3.62 -0.96 -8.52
CA MET A 28 2.38 -0.93 -9.28
C MET A 28 2.18 -2.24 -10.05
N ASN A 29 3.21 -2.71 -10.75
CA ASN A 29 3.16 -4.00 -11.46
C ASN A 29 2.93 -5.18 -10.53
N TYR A 30 3.60 -5.20 -9.37
CA TYR A 30 3.38 -6.25 -8.38
C TYR A 30 1.94 -6.25 -7.87
N LEU A 31 1.38 -5.09 -7.52
CA LEU A 31 0.00 -4.98 -7.04
C LEU A 31 -0.99 -5.45 -8.11
N ILE A 32 -0.83 -5.00 -9.35
CA ILE A 32 -1.69 -5.44 -10.46
C ILE A 32 -1.63 -6.96 -10.62
N THR A 33 -0.44 -7.55 -10.57
CA THR A 33 -0.24 -8.99 -10.78
C THR A 33 -0.75 -9.84 -9.61
N ASN A 34 -0.57 -9.38 -8.37
CA ASN A 34 -0.78 -10.20 -7.16
C ASN A 34 -2.04 -9.84 -6.36
N ARG A 35 -2.61 -8.65 -6.57
CA ARG A 35 -3.81 -8.15 -5.88
C ARG A 35 -4.90 -7.68 -6.83
N GLY A 36 -4.55 -7.42 -8.10
CA GLY A 36 -5.45 -6.87 -9.10
C GLY A 36 -5.39 -5.35 -9.17
N THR A 37 -6.22 -4.79 -10.02
CA THR A 37 -6.33 -3.34 -10.20
C THR A 37 -7.08 -2.69 -9.04
N GLY A 38 -6.86 -1.38 -8.88
CA GLY A 38 -7.62 -0.57 -7.92
C GLY A 38 -6.96 -0.43 -6.54
N TYR A 39 -5.65 -0.62 -6.51
CA TYR A 39 -4.83 -0.33 -5.34
C TYR A 39 -3.64 0.53 -5.75
N THR A 40 -3.30 1.50 -4.91
CA THR A 40 -2.13 2.35 -5.10
C THR A 40 -1.32 2.36 -3.81
N ALA A 41 -0.02 2.05 -3.92
CA ALA A 41 0.90 2.19 -2.80
C ALA A 41 1.18 3.67 -2.55
N CYS A 42 1.11 4.12 -1.30
CA CYS A 42 1.32 5.52 -0.95
C CYS A 42 1.92 5.67 0.45
N GLN A 43 2.27 6.91 0.81
CA GLN A 43 2.78 7.29 2.12
C GLN A 43 3.97 6.43 2.57
N PRO A 44 5.08 6.43 1.83
CA PRO A 44 6.26 5.65 2.21
C PRO A 44 6.84 6.15 3.53
N GLN A 45 7.15 5.20 4.42
CA GLN A 45 7.76 5.43 5.72
C GLN A 45 8.95 4.50 5.89
N LEU A 46 10.06 5.00 6.42
CA LEU A 46 11.18 4.16 6.82
C LEU A 46 10.94 3.68 8.25
N VAL A 47 10.93 2.36 8.45
CA VAL A 47 10.64 1.74 9.74
C VAL A 47 11.71 0.73 10.12
N GLU A 48 11.89 0.54 11.42
CA GLU A 48 12.70 -0.52 12.01
C GLU A 48 11.77 -1.64 12.48
N LEU A 49 12.09 -2.87 12.09
CA LEU A 49 11.37 -4.08 12.43
C LEU A 49 11.99 -4.77 13.65
N GLU A 50 11.21 -5.61 14.34
CA GLU A 50 11.64 -6.32 15.56
C GLU A 50 12.89 -7.20 15.38
N ASN A 51 13.15 -7.67 14.16
CA ASN A 51 14.35 -8.43 13.82
C ASN A 51 15.60 -7.55 13.58
N GLY A 52 15.52 -6.25 13.86
CA GLY A 52 16.60 -5.27 13.65
C GLY A 52 16.79 -4.84 12.19
N LYS A 53 15.94 -5.29 11.26
CA LYS A 53 15.99 -4.86 9.86
C LYS A 53 15.23 -3.56 9.64
N GLN A 54 15.66 -2.81 8.63
CA GLN A 54 14.91 -1.65 8.12
C GLN A 54 14.03 -2.06 6.94
N ALA A 55 12.83 -1.51 6.89
CA ALA A 55 11.89 -1.71 5.80
C ALA A 55 11.24 -0.39 5.40
N ILE A 56 10.84 -0.29 4.13
CA ILE A 56 9.92 0.73 3.67
C ILE A 56 8.51 0.20 3.89
N LYS A 57 7.78 0.82 4.81
CA LYS A 57 6.35 0.58 4.99
C LYS A 57 5.58 1.52 4.07
N MET A 58 4.64 0.97 3.32
CA MET A 58 3.70 1.76 2.53
C MET A 58 2.27 1.36 2.87
N ASN A 59 1.35 2.30 2.67
CA ASN A 59 -0.08 2.08 2.77
C ASN A 59 -0.64 1.74 1.39
N LEU A 60 -1.73 0.97 1.36
CA LEU A 60 -2.47 0.65 0.13
C LEU A 60 -3.79 1.40 0.15
N ASP A 61 -3.93 2.40 -0.71
CA ASP A 61 -5.19 3.13 -0.93
C ASP A 61 -6.02 2.36 -1.96
N ASN A 62 -7.31 2.15 -1.70
CA ASN A 62 -8.23 1.60 -2.68
C ASN A 62 -8.64 2.70 -3.65
N THR A 63 -8.26 2.56 -4.92
CA THR A 63 -8.45 3.58 -5.95
C THR A 63 -9.23 3.04 -7.15
N PHE A 64 -9.92 3.92 -7.87
CA PHE A 64 -10.62 3.57 -9.10
C PHE A 64 -10.86 4.80 -9.96
N ILE A 65 -11.16 4.59 -11.25
CA ILE A 65 -11.55 5.67 -12.17
C ILE A 65 -13.07 5.80 -12.15
N ASP A 66 -13.58 7.00 -11.88
CA ASP A 66 -15.01 7.27 -11.94
C ASP A 66 -15.52 7.52 -13.38
N LYS A 67 -16.83 7.72 -13.52
CA LYS A 67 -17.50 8.02 -14.80
C LYS A 67 -16.98 9.30 -15.49
N ASP A 68 -16.35 10.20 -14.74
CA ASP A 68 -15.82 11.47 -15.21
C ASP A 68 -14.31 11.40 -15.49
N ASN A 69 -13.74 10.19 -15.56
CA ASN A 69 -12.31 9.91 -15.76
C ASN A 69 -11.41 10.50 -14.65
N LYS A 70 -11.94 10.67 -13.43
CA LYS A 70 -11.19 11.12 -12.25
C LYS A 70 -10.73 9.91 -11.44
N LEU A 71 -9.50 10.00 -10.94
CA LEU A 71 -8.98 9.04 -9.98
C LEU A 71 -9.62 9.33 -8.63
N MET A 72 -10.35 8.35 -8.13
CA MET A 72 -11.00 8.39 -6.82
C MET A 72 -10.28 7.43 -5.88
N GLY A 73 -10.27 7.74 -4.58
CA GLY A 73 -9.73 6.90 -3.53
C GLY A 73 -10.75 6.74 -2.39
N LEU A 74 -11.02 5.51 -1.99
CA LEU A 74 -11.90 5.19 -0.86
C LEU A 74 -11.18 5.36 0.48
N GLY A 75 -9.86 5.13 0.52
CA GLY A 75 -9.05 5.19 1.73
C GLY A 75 -8.08 4.02 1.85
N ILE A 76 -7.26 4.07 2.91
CA ILE A 76 -6.26 3.05 3.20
C ILE A 76 -6.93 1.75 3.64
N VAL A 77 -6.65 0.66 2.93
CA VAL A 77 -7.26 -0.66 3.15
C VAL A 77 -6.24 -1.75 3.47
N GLY A 78 -4.95 -1.47 3.35
CA GLY A 78 -3.90 -2.42 3.67
C GLY A 78 -2.51 -1.80 3.75
N THR A 79 -1.50 -2.64 3.91
CA THR A 79 -0.11 -2.22 4.01
C THR A 79 0.84 -3.17 3.26
N LEU A 80 2.00 -2.64 2.91
CA LEU A 80 3.09 -3.26 2.19
C LEU A 80 4.39 -2.99 2.95
N PHE A 81 5.27 -3.99 3.01
CA PHE A 81 6.64 -3.83 3.50
C PHE A 81 7.64 -4.26 2.43
N ILE A 82 8.65 -3.42 2.23
CA ILE A 82 9.74 -3.65 1.27
C ILE A 82 11.05 -3.64 2.05
N ASP A 83 11.90 -4.64 1.81
CA ASP A 83 13.24 -4.69 2.38
C ASP A 83 14.12 -3.60 1.71
N VAL A 84 14.76 -2.75 2.51
CA VAL A 84 15.51 -1.59 1.99
C VAL A 84 16.74 -1.99 1.18
N GLU A 85 17.35 -3.13 1.51
CA GLU A 85 18.59 -3.59 0.87
C GLU A 85 18.32 -4.32 -0.44
N SER A 86 17.37 -5.26 -0.44
CA SER A 86 17.05 -6.10 -1.59
C SER A 86 15.95 -5.54 -2.49
N LEU A 87 15.22 -4.51 -2.02
CA LEU A 87 14.02 -3.95 -2.66
C LEU A 87 12.91 -4.99 -2.90
N GLN A 88 12.97 -6.13 -2.21
CA GLN A 88 11.97 -7.19 -2.31
C GLN A 88 10.80 -6.94 -1.37
N ILE A 89 9.62 -7.33 -1.81
CA ILE A 89 8.41 -7.25 -1.00
C ILE A 89 8.45 -8.34 0.07
N MET A 90 8.53 -7.90 1.33
CA MET A 90 8.52 -8.76 2.50
C MET A 90 7.12 -9.19 2.89
N TYR A 91 6.16 -8.27 2.74
CA TYR A 91 4.77 -8.47 3.11
C TYR A 91 3.86 -7.56 2.29
N CYS A 92 2.67 -8.05 1.98
CA CYS A 92 1.57 -7.26 1.44
C CYS A 92 0.26 -7.86 1.96
N SER A 93 -0.63 -7.01 2.52
CA SER A 93 -1.94 -7.41 3.02
C SER A 93 -2.64 -8.37 2.04
N SER A 94 -3.29 -9.41 2.58
CA SER A 94 -3.95 -10.42 1.76
C SER A 94 -5.19 -9.86 1.07
N SER A 95 -5.62 -10.44 -0.05
CA SER A 95 -6.85 -10.00 -0.74
C SER A 95 -8.07 -10.03 0.18
N GLU A 96 -8.20 -11.07 1.02
CA GLU A 96 -9.27 -11.18 2.01
C GLU A 96 -9.26 -10.01 3.02
N GLU A 97 -8.07 -9.58 3.46
CA GLU A 97 -7.94 -8.44 4.37
C GLU A 97 -8.31 -7.13 3.66
N LEU A 98 -7.86 -6.94 2.43
CA LEU A 98 -8.16 -5.77 1.61
C LEU A 98 -9.67 -5.64 1.38
N ASP A 99 -10.32 -6.71 0.93
CA ASP A 99 -11.76 -6.73 0.65
C ASP A 99 -12.57 -6.45 1.92
N LYS A 100 -12.20 -7.10 3.03
CA LYS A 100 -12.84 -6.86 4.33
C LYS A 100 -12.71 -5.40 4.78
N ASN A 101 -11.56 -4.78 4.55
CA ASN A 101 -11.35 -3.38 4.93
C ASN A 101 -12.08 -2.43 3.98
N ILE A 102 -12.17 -2.73 2.69
CA ILE A 102 -13.01 -1.99 1.73
C ILE A 102 -14.47 -1.97 2.21
N GLU A 103 -15.04 -3.13 2.53
CA GLU A 103 -16.43 -3.21 3.00
C GLU A 103 -16.65 -2.43 4.30
N LYS A 104 -15.70 -2.50 5.25
CA LYS A 104 -15.79 -1.66 6.47
C LYS A 104 -15.82 -0.17 6.18
N LEU A 105 -15.03 0.32 5.22
CA LEU A 105 -15.04 1.74 4.85
C LEU A 105 -16.39 2.13 4.23
N LYS A 106 -16.97 1.28 3.38
CA LYS A 106 -18.31 1.48 2.81
C LYS A 106 -19.39 1.49 3.89
N ASP A 107 -19.37 0.52 4.81
CA ASP A 107 -20.33 0.40 5.91
C ASP A 107 -20.25 1.58 6.88
N ALA A 108 -19.05 2.15 7.05
CA ALA A 108 -18.83 3.37 7.82
C ALA A 108 -19.35 4.66 7.11
N GLY A 109 -19.89 4.53 5.89
CA GLY A 109 -20.38 5.66 5.10
C GLY A 109 -19.26 6.53 4.52
N ILE A 110 -18.03 5.99 4.39
CA ILE A 110 -16.94 6.73 3.77
C ILE A 110 -17.18 6.81 2.27
N HIS A 111 -17.17 8.03 1.76
CA HIS A 111 -17.32 8.30 0.34
C HIS A 111 -15.96 8.48 -0.32
N PRO A 112 -15.76 7.91 -1.53
CA PRO A 112 -14.56 8.12 -2.30
C PRO A 112 -14.26 9.60 -2.55
N GLN A 113 -12.99 9.97 -2.42
CA GLN A 113 -12.51 11.34 -2.64
C GLN A 113 -11.61 11.39 -3.86
N ALA A 114 -11.62 12.52 -4.56
CA ALA A 114 -10.71 12.74 -5.68
C ALA A 114 -9.26 12.66 -5.18
N ARG A 115 -8.44 11.88 -5.88
CA ARG A 115 -7.00 11.83 -5.68
C ARG A 115 -6.31 12.63 -6.79
N PRO A 116 -5.19 13.30 -6.50
CA PRO A 116 -4.36 13.82 -7.57
C PRO A 116 -3.96 12.63 -8.47
N LYS A 117 -4.10 12.79 -9.78
CA LYS A 117 -3.43 11.86 -10.69
C LYS A 117 -1.94 12.00 -10.39
N GLY A 118 -1.29 10.89 -10.01
CA GLY A 118 0.17 10.86 -9.88
C GLY A 118 0.81 11.39 -11.16
N LYS A 119 2.07 11.83 -11.08
CA LYS A 119 2.83 12.28 -12.25
C LYS A 119 3.15 11.09 -13.15
N TYR A 120 2.18 10.59 -13.90
CA TYR A 120 2.39 9.60 -14.97
C TYR A 120 1.48 9.94 -16.16
#